data_AF-A0A9P5A6C9-F1
#
_entry.id   AF-A0A9P5A6C9-F1
#
_cell.length_a   1.000
_cell.length_b   1.000
_cell.length_c   1.000
_cell.angle_alpha   90.00
_cell.angle_beta   90.00
_cell.angle_gamma   90.00
#
_symmetry.space_group_name_H-M   'P 1'
#
loop_
_entity.id
_entity.type
_entity.pdbx_description
1 polymer ?
#
loop_
_entity_poly.entity_id
_entity_poly.type
_entity_poly.pdbx_seq_one_letter_code
_entity_poly.pdbx_strand_id
1 'polypeptide(L)'
;MRRFFGRKEEPRRNSDDDHDKMQYYSPRGIIPTKVVERQTQEVVFDPTKVSRNTKDYPHAYEDQNQEGKTFQEWERRNDEEKVRLYEMPVNTRMRLDKRPATFKQVQRLEQIRPNDRKDVVQKELNDPGVFRGIITGNVETGEVYGVQGVIYHPEQNPRGFRRSPIEPLNREGRQFLRRFQDDAADPNRVTTWPPRDEDAADLEAYEKRYKQVRKTRPPQQQKAQKKKVQAQ
;
A
#
# COMPACT_ATOMS: atom_id res chain seq x y z
N MET A 1 -46.33 25.85 -16.46
CA MET A 1 -45.60 24.57 -16.62
C MET A 1 -44.15 24.85 -17.00
N ARG A 2 -43.21 24.17 -16.34
CA ARG A 2 -41.89 23.69 -16.81
C ARG A 2 -40.81 24.68 -17.37
N ARG A 3 -39.79 24.87 -16.52
CA ARG A 3 -38.33 24.62 -16.74
C ARG A 3 -37.65 25.26 -17.97
N PHE A 4 -36.99 26.40 -17.77
CA PHE A 4 -35.86 26.86 -18.60
C PHE A 4 -34.78 27.59 -17.77
N PHE A 5 -34.30 26.98 -16.69
CA PHE A 5 -33.02 27.39 -16.10
C PHE A 5 -31.91 26.56 -16.76
N GLY A 6 -31.43 27.04 -17.90
CA GLY A 6 -30.16 26.58 -18.47
C GLY A 6 -29.05 26.91 -17.48
N ARG A 7 -28.55 25.91 -16.76
CA ARG A 7 -27.23 26.01 -16.14
C ARG A 7 -26.26 26.30 -17.28
N LYS A 8 -25.59 27.45 -17.25
CA LYS A 8 -24.40 27.65 -18.07
C LYS A 8 -23.47 26.47 -17.74
N GLU A 9 -23.09 25.70 -18.75
CA GLU A 9 -21.94 24.82 -18.63
C GLU A 9 -20.76 25.75 -18.35
N GLU A 10 -20.43 25.92 -17.07
CA GLU A 10 -19.14 26.47 -16.71
C GLU A 10 -18.10 25.61 -17.44
N PRO A 11 -17.16 26.22 -18.21
CA PRO A 11 -16.11 25.45 -18.84
C PRO A 11 -15.47 24.59 -17.75
N ARG A 12 -15.31 23.28 -18.00
CA ARG A 12 -14.69 22.35 -17.05
C ARG A 12 -13.40 22.98 -16.56
N ARG A 13 -13.44 23.55 -15.36
CA ARG A 13 -12.27 24.07 -14.69
C ARG A 13 -11.47 22.83 -14.38
N ASN A 14 -10.45 22.53 -15.20
CA ASN A 14 -9.37 21.68 -14.73
C ASN A 14 -8.89 22.41 -13.49
N SER A 15 -9.22 21.89 -12.30
CA SER A 15 -8.53 22.36 -11.11
C SER A 15 -7.06 22.06 -11.40
N ASP A 16 -6.25 23.12 -11.50
CA ASP A 16 -4.79 23.10 -11.49
C ASP A 16 -4.30 22.69 -10.09
N ASP A 17 -4.96 21.69 -9.50
CA ASP A 17 -4.44 21.00 -8.34
C ASP A 17 -3.46 19.96 -8.91
N ASP A 18 -2.29 20.47 -9.30
CA ASP A 18 -1.22 19.66 -9.87
C ASP A 18 -0.83 18.56 -8.88
N HIS A 19 -0.93 18.84 -7.58
CA HIS A 19 -0.61 17.88 -6.52
C HIS A 19 -1.46 16.63 -6.59
N ASP A 20 -2.77 16.75 -6.84
CA ASP A 20 -3.71 15.63 -7.01
C ASP A 20 -3.40 14.75 -8.24
N LYS A 21 -2.59 15.27 -9.17
CA LYS A 21 -2.14 14.60 -10.40
C LYS A 21 -0.70 14.12 -10.29
N MET A 22 -0.13 14.06 -9.07
CA MET A 22 1.20 13.52 -8.83
C MET A 22 1.16 12.15 -8.12
N GLN A 23 2.27 11.43 -8.20
CA GLN A 23 2.50 10.18 -7.51
C GLN A 23 3.96 10.06 -7.08
N TYR A 24 4.18 9.32 -6.00
CA TYR A 24 5.49 8.83 -5.62
C TYR A 24 5.76 7.53 -6.38
N TYR A 25 6.84 7.51 -7.16
CA TYR A 25 7.30 6.32 -7.85
C TYR A 25 8.36 5.58 -7.04
N SER A 26 8.33 4.26 -7.07
CA SER A 26 9.44 3.41 -6.63
C SER A 26 9.44 2.10 -7.41
N PRO A 27 10.58 1.39 -7.48
CA PRO A 27 10.61 0.04 -8.03
C PRO A 27 9.68 -0.97 -7.32
N ARG A 28 9.28 -0.68 -6.08
CA ARG A 28 8.42 -1.54 -5.26
C ARG A 28 6.93 -1.20 -5.36
N GLY A 29 6.58 -0.17 -6.13
CA GLY A 29 5.20 0.28 -6.32
C GLY A 29 5.06 1.80 -6.39
N ILE A 30 3.86 2.22 -6.75
CA ILE A 30 3.47 3.62 -6.93
C ILE A 30 2.45 3.99 -5.87
N ILE A 31 2.56 5.21 -5.32
CA ILE A 31 1.58 5.74 -4.37
C ILE A 31 1.17 7.16 -4.80
N PRO A 32 -0.11 7.40 -5.11
CA PRO A 32 -0.59 8.76 -5.39
C PRO A 32 -0.39 9.69 -4.18
N THR A 33 0.06 10.92 -4.43
CA THR A 33 0.33 11.93 -3.39
C THR A 33 -0.87 12.19 -2.49
N LYS A 34 -2.07 12.32 -3.09
CA LYS A 34 -3.35 12.50 -2.37
C LYS A 34 -3.63 11.42 -1.32
N VAL A 35 -3.22 10.19 -1.59
CA VAL A 35 -3.41 9.05 -0.67
C VAL A 35 -2.49 9.22 0.53
N VAL A 36 -1.24 9.59 0.28
CA VAL A 36 -0.24 9.83 1.33
C VAL A 36 -0.71 10.97 2.23
N GLU A 37 -1.11 12.10 1.66
CA GLU A 37 -1.60 13.24 2.46
C GLU A 37 -2.77 12.85 3.33
N ARG A 38 -3.78 12.17 2.78
CA ARG A 38 -4.94 11.77 3.56
C ARG A 38 -4.59 10.80 4.69
N GLN A 39 -3.76 9.78 4.40
CA GLN A 39 -3.33 8.81 5.41
C GLN A 39 -2.49 9.43 6.53
N THR A 40 -1.82 10.54 6.25
CA THR A 40 -0.90 11.18 7.20
C THR A 40 -1.54 12.33 7.98
N GLN A 41 -2.48 13.07 7.38
CA GLN A 41 -3.24 14.13 8.04
C GLN A 41 -4.17 13.63 9.15
N GLU A 42 -4.68 12.40 9.02
CA GLU A 42 -5.57 11.81 10.03
C GLU A 42 -4.81 11.37 11.31
N VAL A 43 -3.48 11.45 11.33
CA VAL A 43 -2.65 11.02 12.45
C VAL A 43 -2.42 12.17 13.42
N VAL A 44 -2.90 12.01 14.66
CA VAL A 44 -2.51 12.83 15.81
C VAL A 44 -1.75 11.93 16.78
N PHE A 45 -0.56 12.35 17.19
CA PHE A 45 0.30 11.58 18.09
C PHE A 45 0.85 12.46 19.21
N ASP A 46 1.32 11.84 20.29
CA ASP A 46 1.96 12.55 21.39
C ASP A 46 3.47 12.65 21.12
N PRO A 47 4.02 13.83 20.78
CA PRO A 47 5.41 13.98 20.36
C PRO A 47 6.40 13.68 21.49
N THR A 48 5.97 13.74 22.76
CA THR A 48 6.82 13.41 23.92
C THR A 48 7.03 11.90 24.08
N LYS A 49 6.10 11.09 23.55
CA LYS A 49 6.20 9.63 23.55
C LYS A 49 6.94 9.08 22.34
N VAL A 50 7.17 9.90 21.32
CA VAL A 50 7.92 9.51 20.13
C VAL A 50 9.41 9.55 20.41
N SER A 51 9.98 8.39 20.72
CA SER A 51 11.41 8.21 20.90
C SER A 51 12.01 7.45 19.73
N ARG A 52 13.32 7.57 19.52
CA ARG A 52 14.08 6.74 18.57
C ARG A 52 13.92 5.23 18.83
N ASN A 53 13.64 4.85 20.08
CA ASN A 53 13.57 3.45 20.52
C ASN A 53 12.14 2.93 20.73
N THR A 54 11.11 3.78 20.58
CA THR A 54 9.74 3.27 20.57
C THR A 54 9.54 2.47 19.31
N LYS A 55 8.92 1.30 19.46
CA LYS A 55 8.59 0.42 18.33
C LYS A 55 7.31 0.85 17.64
N ASP A 56 6.59 1.79 18.23
CA ASP A 56 5.28 2.22 17.80
C ASP A 56 5.41 3.48 16.95
N TYR A 57 4.63 3.56 15.88
CA TYR A 57 4.65 4.68 14.96
C TYR A 57 3.80 5.85 15.47
N PRO A 58 4.14 7.10 15.09
CA PRO A 58 5.25 7.49 14.22
C PRO A 58 6.61 7.49 14.94
N HIS A 59 7.72 7.35 14.20
CA HIS A 59 9.07 7.49 14.77
C HIS A 59 9.68 8.83 14.41
N ALA A 60 10.59 9.35 15.24
CA ALA A 60 11.40 10.51 14.88
C ALA A 60 12.32 10.16 13.69
N TYR A 61 12.24 10.95 12.61
CA TYR A 61 13.07 10.75 11.42
C TYR A 61 14.30 11.65 11.47
N GLU A 62 15.45 11.05 11.77
CA GLU A 62 16.74 11.70 11.59
C GLU A 62 17.14 11.53 10.13
N ASP A 63 17.18 12.63 9.38
CA ASP A 63 17.53 12.63 7.96
C ASP A 63 19.05 12.46 7.75
N GLN A 64 19.58 11.35 8.26
CA GLN A 64 20.96 10.91 8.20
C GLN A 64 21.00 9.54 7.52
N ASN A 65 20.85 9.52 6.19
CA ASN A 65 21.03 8.31 5.41
C ASN A 65 22.51 8.12 5.04
N GLN A 66 22.90 6.86 4.77
CA GLN A 66 24.28 6.50 4.40
C GLN A 66 24.76 7.20 3.12
N GLU A 67 23.83 7.63 2.27
CA GLU A 67 24.08 8.34 1.00
C GLU A 67 24.02 9.88 1.14
N GLY A 68 23.79 10.41 2.35
CA GLY A 68 23.64 11.85 2.62
C GLY A 68 22.23 12.21 3.15
N LYS A 69 21.94 13.51 3.22
CA LYS A 69 20.59 14.00 3.57
C LYS A 69 19.60 13.65 2.45
N THR A 70 18.46 13.09 2.80
CA THR A 70 17.38 12.68 1.88
C THR A 70 16.56 13.87 1.40
N PHE A 71 16.41 14.84 2.30
CA PHE A 71 15.71 16.10 2.04
C PHE A 71 16.71 17.24 2.07
N GLN A 72 16.56 18.12 1.09
CA GLN A 72 17.40 19.31 1.00
C GLN A 72 16.99 20.31 2.09
N GLU A 73 17.91 21.17 2.52
CA GLU A 73 17.64 22.13 3.60
C GLU A 73 16.49 23.08 3.25
N TRP A 74 16.40 23.52 1.99
CA TRP A 74 15.32 24.38 1.50
C TRP A 74 13.96 23.69 1.42
N GLU A 75 13.91 22.35 1.50
CA GLU A 75 12.64 21.62 1.55
C GLU A 75 12.07 21.61 2.98
N ARG A 76 12.90 21.85 3.99
CA ARG A 76 12.48 21.83 5.40
C ARG A 76 11.78 23.12 5.78
N ARG A 77 10.88 23.05 6.76
CA ARG A 77 10.29 24.26 7.36
C ARG A 77 11.36 25.00 8.17
N ASN A 78 11.30 26.34 8.13
CA ASN A 78 12.29 27.23 8.72
C ASN A 78 12.36 27.20 10.27
N ASP A 79 11.44 26.52 10.95
CA ASP A 79 11.37 26.46 12.42
C ASP A 79 11.77 25.08 12.97
N GLU A 80 13.07 24.76 12.93
CA GLU A 80 13.59 23.45 13.40
C GLU A 80 13.38 23.20 14.91
N GLU A 81 13.22 24.25 15.72
CA GLU A 81 12.96 24.12 17.16
C GLU A 81 11.54 23.63 17.46
N LYS A 82 10.56 24.01 16.63
CA LYS A 82 9.13 23.71 16.83
C LYS A 82 8.62 22.60 15.94
N VAL A 83 9.31 22.33 14.83
CA VAL A 83 8.91 21.36 13.81
C VAL A 83 9.97 20.29 13.66
N ARG A 84 9.55 19.02 13.76
CA ARG A 84 10.40 17.86 13.50
C ARG A 84 9.83 16.98 12.40
N LEU A 85 10.73 16.17 11.83
CA LEU A 85 10.35 15.15 10.87
C LEU A 85 10.01 13.86 11.60
N TYR A 86 8.93 13.22 11.16
CA TYR A 86 8.52 11.91 11.66
C TYR A 86 8.26 10.97 10.49
N GLU A 87 8.61 9.70 10.67
CA GLU A 87 8.26 8.63 9.73
C GLU A 87 7.00 7.90 10.19
N MET A 88 6.08 7.65 9.27
CA MET A 88 4.96 6.75 9.47
C MET A 88 4.82 5.79 8.30
N PRO A 89 4.27 4.58 8.49
CA PRO A 89 3.97 3.71 7.38
C PRO A 89 2.79 4.24 6.57
N VAL A 90 2.91 4.16 5.25
CA VAL A 90 1.88 4.57 4.30
C VAL A 90 1.60 3.43 3.34
N ASN A 91 0.41 3.45 2.72
CA ASN A 91 -0.06 2.37 1.85
C ASN A 91 -0.02 0.98 2.55
N THR A 92 -0.40 0.94 3.82
CA THR A 92 -0.56 -0.30 4.59
C THR A 92 -1.88 -0.27 5.36
N ARG A 93 -2.38 -1.46 5.72
CA ARG A 93 -3.52 -1.65 6.63
C ARG A 93 -3.09 -1.77 8.09
N MET A 94 -1.85 -1.40 8.38
CA MET A 94 -1.31 -1.46 9.73
C MET A 94 -2.17 -0.62 10.68
N ARG A 95 -2.48 -1.22 11.82
CA ARG A 95 -3.12 -0.57 12.94
C ARG A 95 -2.06 0.14 13.78
N LEU A 96 -2.11 1.48 13.83
CA LEU A 96 -1.15 2.32 14.55
C LEU A 96 -1.24 2.15 16.08
N ASP A 97 -2.40 1.76 16.59
CA ASP A 97 -2.66 1.45 18.00
C ASP A 97 -2.00 0.13 18.46
N LYS A 98 -1.55 -0.70 17.51
CA LYS A 98 -0.93 -1.99 17.79
C LYS A 98 0.53 -1.97 17.44
N ARG A 99 1.32 -2.70 18.23
CA ARG A 99 2.74 -2.87 17.96
C ARG A 99 2.97 -3.43 16.55
N PRO A 100 3.84 -2.81 15.74
CA PRO A 100 4.13 -3.30 14.41
C PRO A 100 4.91 -4.60 14.49
N ALA A 101 4.74 -5.38 13.43
CA ALA A 101 5.49 -6.60 13.24
C ALA A 101 6.96 -6.32 12.99
N THR A 102 7.80 -7.18 13.55
CA THR A 102 9.24 -7.10 13.30
C THR A 102 9.58 -7.62 11.91
N PHE A 103 10.63 -7.09 11.29
CA PHE A 103 11.13 -7.55 9.99
C PHE A 103 11.29 -9.08 9.91
N LYS A 104 11.79 -9.71 10.98
CA LYS A 104 11.95 -11.18 11.05
C LYS A 104 10.61 -11.92 11.00
N GLN A 105 9.54 -11.35 11.54
CA GLN A 105 8.21 -11.96 11.46
C GLN A 105 7.64 -11.84 10.06
N VAL A 106 7.78 -10.68 9.42
CA VAL A 106 7.35 -10.44 8.03
C VAL A 106 8.09 -11.36 7.07
N GLN A 107 9.42 -11.46 7.17
CA GLN A 107 10.23 -12.34 6.31
C GLN A 107 9.86 -13.83 6.46
N ARG A 108 9.47 -14.27 7.66
CA ARG A 108 8.97 -15.65 7.87
C ARG A 108 7.64 -15.89 7.15
N LEU A 109 6.81 -14.88 6.97
CA LEU A 109 5.58 -15.01 6.18
C LEU A 109 5.88 -15.23 4.70
N GLU A 110 6.91 -14.60 4.15
CA GLU A 110 7.31 -14.86 2.76
C GLU A 110 7.76 -16.32 2.54
N GLN A 111 8.21 -17.00 3.60
CA GLN A 111 8.70 -18.37 3.59
C GLN A 111 7.71 -19.40 4.19
N ILE A 112 6.41 -19.09 4.16
CA ILE A 112 5.37 -19.99 4.69
C ILE A 112 5.32 -21.30 3.90
N ARG A 113 5.32 -22.43 4.63
CA ARG A 113 5.04 -23.75 4.05
C ARG A 113 3.58 -23.81 3.60
N PRO A 114 3.24 -24.51 2.49
CA PRO A 114 1.88 -24.56 1.97
C PRO A 114 0.79 -24.91 3.00
N ASN A 115 1.12 -25.76 3.98
CA ASN A 115 0.18 -26.21 5.01
C ASN A 115 -0.15 -25.14 6.06
N ASP A 116 0.77 -24.19 6.29
CA ASP A 116 0.62 -23.15 7.32
C ASP A 116 -0.07 -21.88 6.78
N ARG A 117 -0.42 -21.87 5.48
CA ARG A 117 -1.08 -20.73 4.80
C ARG A 117 -2.44 -20.39 5.40
N LYS A 118 -3.20 -21.41 5.84
CA LYS A 118 -4.55 -21.21 6.41
C LYS A 118 -4.50 -20.39 7.70
N ASP A 119 -3.50 -20.63 8.54
CA ASP A 119 -3.36 -19.95 9.83
C ASP A 119 -2.88 -18.50 9.67
N VAL A 120 -2.09 -18.24 8.62
CA VAL A 120 -1.60 -16.89 8.29
C VAL A 120 -2.73 -15.99 7.81
N VAL A 121 -3.67 -16.51 7.02
CA VAL A 121 -4.86 -15.75 6.58
C VAL A 121 -5.75 -15.40 7.79
N GLN A 122 -5.80 -16.26 8.81
CA GLN A 122 -6.59 -16.00 10.02
C GLN A 122 -5.91 -15.04 11.01
N LYS A 123 -4.58 -14.95 10.96
CA LYS A 123 -3.77 -14.10 11.84
C LYS A 123 -2.90 -13.18 11.01
N GLU A 124 -3.54 -12.20 10.37
CA GLU A 124 -2.83 -11.14 9.66
C GLU A 124 -1.89 -10.41 10.61
N LEU A 125 -0.64 -10.30 10.19
CA LEU A 125 0.42 -9.65 10.93
C LEU A 125 0.29 -8.13 10.76
N ASN A 126 0.53 -7.37 11.83
CA ASN A 126 0.45 -5.90 11.80
C ASN A 126 1.69 -5.30 11.10
N ASP A 127 1.81 -5.51 9.80
CA ASP A 127 2.98 -5.16 9.01
C ASP A 127 2.98 -3.68 8.59
N PRO A 128 4.01 -2.88 8.94
CA PRO A 128 4.13 -1.50 8.46
C PRO A 128 4.39 -1.39 6.95
N GLY A 129 4.68 -2.48 6.26
CA GLY A 129 4.93 -2.49 4.83
C GLY A 129 6.23 -1.79 4.44
N VAL A 130 6.37 -1.47 3.16
CA VAL A 130 7.64 -1.04 2.54
C VAL A 130 7.83 0.49 2.53
N PHE A 131 6.73 1.24 2.50
CA PHE A 131 6.75 2.69 2.31
C PHE A 131 6.60 3.42 3.63
N ARG A 132 7.33 4.52 3.79
CA ARG A 132 7.17 5.46 4.90
C ARG A 132 6.89 6.85 4.35
N GLY A 133 5.83 7.47 4.83
CA GLY A 133 5.60 8.91 4.67
C GLY A 133 6.44 9.66 5.70
N ILE A 134 7.16 10.67 5.24
CA ILE A 134 7.86 11.60 6.11
C ILE A 134 6.97 12.83 6.28
N ILE A 135 6.53 13.06 7.50
CA ILE A 135 5.68 14.18 7.87
C ILE A 135 6.44 15.22 8.68
N THR A 136 5.98 16.45 8.57
CA THR A 136 6.36 17.55 9.48
C THR A 136 5.33 17.62 10.60
N GLY A 137 5.79 17.53 11.84
CA GLY A 137 4.93 17.58 13.03
C GLY A 137 5.40 18.61 14.04
N ASN A 138 4.46 19.19 14.77
CA ASN A 138 4.75 20.07 15.89
C ASN A 138 5.28 19.28 17.09
N VAL A 139 6.38 19.73 17.70
CA VAL A 139 7.07 19.04 18.81
C VAL A 139 6.30 19.14 20.14
N GLU A 140 5.42 20.11 20.29
CA GLU A 140 4.61 20.35 21.49
C GLU A 140 3.20 19.73 21.36
N THR A 141 2.51 20.00 20.24
CA THR A 141 1.11 19.60 20.05
C THR A 141 0.94 18.25 19.34
N GLY A 142 1.97 17.79 18.61
CA GLY A 142 1.88 16.57 17.79
C GLY A 142 1.01 16.71 16.54
N GLU A 143 0.59 17.93 16.20
CA GLU A 143 -0.17 18.21 14.99
C GLU A 143 0.70 18.04 13.74
N VAL A 144 0.15 17.38 12.73
CA VAL A 144 0.80 17.16 11.44
C VAL A 144 0.55 18.35 10.52
N TYR A 145 1.62 18.97 10.06
CA TYR A 145 1.57 20.13 9.18
C TYR A 145 1.56 19.79 7.69
N GLY A 146 1.98 18.59 7.33
CA GLY A 146 2.02 18.14 5.95
C GLY A 146 3.11 17.10 5.70
N VAL A 147 3.11 16.58 4.48
CA VAL A 147 4.03 15.55 4.02
C VAL A 147 5.25 16.20 3.36
N GLN A 148 6.44 15.85 3.84
CA GLN A 148 7.71 16.26 3.26
C GLN A 148 8.08 15.41 2.03
N GLY A 149 7.74 14.12 2.08
CA GLY A 149 7.94 13.18 0.99
C GLY A 149 7.72 11.74 1.41
N VAL A 150 7.92 10.82 0.47
CA VAL A 150 7.86 9.38 0.74
C VAL A 150 9.24 8.78 0.56
N ILE A 151 9.59 7.91 1.50
CA ILE A 151 10.77 7.04 1.42
C ILE A 151 10.30 5.59 1.39
N TYR A 152 11.14 4.71 0.86
CA TYR A 152 10.88 3.28 0.78
C TYR A 152 12.13 2.49 1.11
N HIS A 153 11.94 1.23 1.53
CA HIS A 153 13.02 0.27 1.70
C HIS A 153 13.37 -0.39 0.36
N PRO A 154 14.58 -0.14 -0.21
CA PRO A 154 15.02 -0.81 -1.44
C PRO A 154 15.12 -2.32 -1.28
N GLU A 155 14.91 -3.08 -2.36
CA GLU A 155 14.96 -4.54 -2.32
C GLU A 155 16.36 -5.08 -1.96
N GLN A 156 17.41 -4.41 -2.45
CA GLN A 156 18.79 -4.80 -2.19
C GLN A 156 19.25 -4.46 -0.77
N ASN A 157 18.63 -3.46 -0.14
CA ASN A 157 18.96 -2.99 1.21
C ASN A 157 17.69 -2.76 2.03
N PRO A 158 17.10 -3.80 2.64
CA PRO A 158 15.83 -3.70 3.36
C PRO A 158 15.91 -2.91 4.67
N ARG A 159 17.12 -2.52 5.10
CA ARG A 159 17.32 -1.64 6.27
C ARG A 159 17.56 -0.19 5.89
N GLY A 160 17.99 0.05 4.65
CA GLY A 160 18.20 1.39 4.12
C GLY A 160 16.89 2.04 3.70
N PHE A 161 16.94 3.35 3.52
CA PHE A 161 15.86 4.13 2.96
C PHE A 161 16.33 4.82 1.69
N ARG A 162 15.42 4.95 0.73
CA ARG A 162 15.60 5.78 -0.45
C ARG A 162 14.36 6.64 -0.67
N ARG A 163 14.56 7.87 -1.12
CA ARG A 163 13.46 8.77 -1.49
C ARG A 163 12.77 8.27 -2.75
N SER A 164 11.45 8.25 -2.71
CA SER A 164 10.62 8.08 -3.90
C SER A 164 10.57 9.39 -4.67
N PRO A 165 11.00 9.44 -5.96
CA PRO A 165 10.78 10.61 -6.79
C PRO A 165 9.28 10.87 -6.99
N ILE A 166 8.95 12.15 -7.15
CA ILE A 166 7.61 12.60 -7.51
C ILE A 166 7.52 12.66 -9.03
N GLU A 167 6.50 12.01 -9.58
CA GLU A 167 6.23 11.93 -11.01
C GLU A 167 4.75 12.22 -11.29
N PRO A 168 4.39 12.60 -12.53
CA PRO A 168 2.99 12.73 -12.93
C PRO A 168 2.23 11.41 -12.79
N LEU A 169 0.96 11.50 -12.45
CA LEU A 169 0.08 10.36 -12.22
C LEU A 169 -0.08 9.53 -13.51
N ASN A 170 0.37 8.28 -13.44
CA ASN A 170 0.29 7.33 -14.52
C ASN A 170 -1.05 6.55 -14.48
N ARG A 171 -1.22 5.58 -15.39
CA ARG A 171 -2.46 4.78 -15.44
C ARG A 171 -2.69 3.99 -14.15
N GLU A 172 -1.65 3.36 -13.61
CA GLU A 172 -1.71 2.55 -12.40
C GLU A 172 -2.06 3.40 -11.18
N GLY A 173 -1.44 4.59 -11.04
CA GLY A 173 -1.77 5.55 -9.99
C GLY A 173 -3.22 6.05 -10.08
N ARG A 174 -3.75 6.27 -11.29
CA ARG A 174 -5.18 6.60 -11.49
C ARG A 174 -6.10 5.46 -11.05
N GLN A 175 -5.75 4.21 -11.33
CA GLN A 175 -6.52 3.05 -10.85
C GLN A 175 -6.45 2.95 -9.34
N PHE A 176 -5.27 3.14 -8.76
CA PHE A 176 -5.07 3.17 -7.31
C PHE A 176 -6.00 4.19 -6.63
N LEU A 177 -6.05 5.43 -7.13
CA LEU A 177 -6.93 6.47 -6.57
C LEU A 177 -8.41 6.06 -6.59
N ARG A 178 -8.86 5.41 -7.66
CA ARG A 178 -10.25 4.92 -7.75
C ARG A 178 -10.54 3.86 -6.69
N ARG A 179 -9.62 2.91 -6.47
CA ARG A 179 -9.75 1.91 -5.40
C ARG A 179 -9.78 2.56 -4.03
N PHE A 180 -8.87 3.51 -3.78
CA PHE A 180 -8.81 4.22 -2.52
C PHE A 180 -10.11 4.99 -2.21
N GLN A 181 -10.73 5.60 -3.23
CA GLN A 181 -12.03 6.24 -3.09
C GLN A 181 -13.16 5.23 -2.84
N ASP A 182 -13.15 4.10 -3.53
CA ASP A 182 -14.12 3.01 -3.34
C ASP A 182 -14.03 2.42 -1.91
N ASP A 183 -12.81 2.16 -1.41
CA ASP A 183 -12.56 1.66 -0.05
C ASP A 183 -12.97 2.68 1.02
N ALA A 184 -12.74 3.97 0.77
CA ALA A 184 -13.16 5.04 1.69
C ALA A 184 -14.69 5.22 1.74
N ALA A 185 -15.40 4.86 0.68
CA ALA A 185 -16.86 4.97 0.60
C ALA A 185 -17.58 3.78 1.23
N ASP A 186 -16.98 2.59 1.19
CA ASP A 186 -17.54 1.38 1.80
C ASP A 186 -16.42 0.49 2.38
N PRO A 187 -16.21 0.50 3.72
CA PRO A 187 -15.16 -0.28 4.36
C PRO A 187 -15.38 -1.81 4.25
N ASN A 188 -16.57 -2.28 3.85
CA ASN A 188 -16.87 -3.69 3.64
C ASN A 188 -16.68 -4.15 2.18
N ARG A 189 -16.48 -3.22 1.23
CA ARG A 189 -16.38 -3.50 -0.21
C ARG A 189 -15.01 -4.06 -0.65
N VAL A 190 -14.11 -4.24 0.31
CA VAL A 190 -12.75 -4.77 0.16
C VAL A 190 -12.71 -6.17 -0.51
N THR A 191 -13.83 -6.89 -0.59
CA THR A 191 -13.89 -8.28 -1.08
C THR A 191 -14.96 -8.60 -2.13
N THR A 192 -15.75 -7.64 -2.64
CA THR A 192 -16.79 -7.98 -3.62
C THR A 192 -16.26 -8.03 -5.05
N TRP A 193 -16.36 -9.22 -5.64
CA TRP A 193 -16.07 -9.54 -7.05
C TRP A 193 -17.07 -8.84 -8.01
N PRO A 194 -16.66 -8.41 -9.22
CA PRO A 194 -15.30 -8.40 -9.74
C PRO A 194 -14.51 -7.17 -9.25
N PRO A 195 -13.20 -7.34 -8.98
CA PRO A 195 -12.28 -6.22 -8.91
C PRO A 195 -12.42 -5.40 -10.20
N ARG A 196 -12.52 -4.07 -10.13
CA ARG A 196 -12.58 -3.18 -11.32
C ARG A 196 -11.24 -3.12 -12.10
N ASP A 197 -10.40 -4.12 -11.87
CA ASP A 197 -8.95 -4.04 -11.88
C ASP A 197 -8.29 -5.08 -12.74
N GLU A 198 -9.05 -5.99 -13.34
CA GLU A 198 -8.46 -6.92 -14.27
C GLU A 198 -8.38 -6.21 -15.62
N ASP A 199 -7.17 -5.77 -15.96
CA ASP A 199 -6.82 -5.43 -17.34
C ASP A 199 -7.17 -6.64 -18.23
N ALA A 200 -7.42 -6.42 -19.53
CA ALA A 200 -7.74 -7.52 -20.44
C ALA A 200 -6.70 -8.66 -20.36
N ALA A 201 -5.43 -8.34 -20.09
CA ALA A 201 -4.35 -9.29 -19.87
C ALA A 201 -4.48 -10.09 -18.56
N ASP A 202 -4.93 -9.47 -17.47
CA ASP A 202 -5.15 -10.14 -16.20
C ASP A 202 -6.39 -11.04 -16.25
N LEU A 203 -7.49 -10.57 -16.85
CA LEU A 203 -8.67 -11.38 -17.17
C LEU A 203 -8.28 -12.59 -18.01
N GLU A 204 -7.47 -12.39 -19.04
CA GLU A 204 -6.99 -13.47 -19.91
C GLU A 204 -6.09 -14.46 -19.14
N ALA A 205 -5.25 -13.96 -18.22
CA ALA A 205 -4.43 -14.80 -17.35
C ALA A 205 -5.28 -15.61 -16.36
N TYR A 206 -6.32 -15.00 -15.79
CA TYR A 206 -7.29 -15.68 -14.92
C TYR A 206 -8.07 -16.74 -15.68
N GLU A 207 -8.59 -16.42 -16.87
CA GLU A 207 -9.27 -17.38 -17.74
C GLU A 207 -8.36 -18.56 -18.13
N LYS A 208 -7.09 -18.28 -18.46
CA LYS A 208 -6.09 -19.32 -18.75
C LYS A 208 -5.85 -20.22 -17.54
N ARG A 209 -5.71 -19.67 -16.33
CA ARG A 209 -5.57 -20.45 -15.09
C ARG A 209 -6.82 -21.27 -14.79
N TYR A 210 -8.01 -20.70 -14.96
CA TYR A 210 -9.27 -21.39 -14.70
C TYR A 210 -9.51 -22.55 -15.69
N LYS A 211 -9.14 -22.38 -16.96
CA LYS A 211 -9.13 -23.45 -17.98
C LYS A 211 -8.17 -24.59 -17.61
N GLN A 212 -7.02 -24.31 -16.98
CA GLN A 212 -6.08 -25.34 -16.52
C GLN A 212 -6.60 -26.16 -15.34
N VAL A 213 -7.33 -25.56 -14.40
CA VAL A 213 -7.92 -26.25 -13.24
C VAL A 213 -9.02 -27.23 -13.68
N ARG A 214 -9.72 -26.93 -14.77
CA ARG A 214 -10.72 -27.82 -15.40
C ARG A 214 -10.13 -28.79 -16.43
N LYS A 215 -8.87 -29.20 -16.30
CA LYS A 215 -8.40 -30.35 -17.09
C LYS A 215 -9.26 -31.56 -16.73
N THR A 216 -10.05 -32.02 -17.69
CA THR A 216 -10.86 -33.23 -17.57
C THR A 216 -9.95 -34.39 -17.18
N ARG A 217 -10.24 -35.01 -16.02
CA ARG A 217 -9.53 -36.19 -15.55
C ARG A 217 -9.57 -37.23 -16.68
N PRO A 218 -8.43 -37.77 -17.15
CA PRO A 218 -8.46 -38.82 -18.17
C PRO A 218 -9.30 -39.99 -17.62
N PRO A 219 -10.13 -40.63 -18.47
CA PRO A 219 -10.97 -41.73 -18.02
C PRO A 219 -10.08 -42.81 -17.40
N GLN A 220 -10.42 -43.23 -16.17
CA GLN A 220 -9.73 -44.34 -15.51
C GLN A 220 -9.81 -45.56 -16.43
N GLN A 221 -8.67 -46.00 -16.96
CA GLN A 221 -8.58 -47.26 -17.69
C GLN A 221 -9.07 -48.37 -16.75
N GLN A 222 -10.19 -49.01 -17.12
CA GLN A 222 -10.73 -50.14 -16.39
C GLN A 222 -9.66 -51.24 -16.39
N LYS A 223 -9.17 -51.61 -15.20
CA LYS A 223 -8.26 -52.74 -15.05
C LYS A 223 -9.00 -53.99 -15.54
N ALA A 224 -8.50 -54.59 -16.62
CA ALA A 224 -8.99 -55.87 -17.11
C ALA A 224 -8.88 -56.92 -15.99
N GLN A 225 -10.03 -57.44 -15.56
CA GLN A 225 -10.09 -58.56 -14.63
C GLN A 225 -9.52 -59.80 -15.34
N LYS A 226 -8.32 -60.23 -14.95
CA LYS A 226 -7.79 -61.54 -15.36
C LYS A 226 -8.69 -62.62 -14.74
N LYS A 227 -9.49 -63.29 -15.58
CA LYS A 227 -10.17 -64.54 -15.23
C LYS A 227 -9.14 -65.55 -14.73
N LYS A 228 -9.28 -66.01 -13.48
CA LYS A 228 -8.64 -67.24 -13.00
C LYS A 228 -9.30 -68.40 -13.75
N VAL A 229 -8.54 -69.07 -14.61
CA VAL A 229 -8.88 -70.41 -15.09
C VAL A 229 -8.60 -71.37 -13.93
N GLN A 230 -9.66 -71.94 -13.36
CA GLN A 230 -9.54 -73.17 -12.56
C GLN A 230 -9.25 -74.30 -13.54
N ALA A 231 -8.09 -74.92 -13.42
CA ALA A 231 -7.83 -76.24 -14.00
C ALA A 231 -8.07 -77.27 -12.89
N GLN A 232 -8.92 -78.24 -13.22
CA GLN A 232 -9.14 -79.49 -12.50
C GLN A 232 -7.91 -80.39 -12.61
#